data_AF-A0A497S5Y3-F1
#
_entry.id   AF-A0A497S5Y3-F1
#
_cell.length_a   1.000
_cell.length_b   1.000
_cell.length_c   1.000
_cell.angle_alpha   90.00
_cell.angle_beta   90.00
_cell.angle_gamma   90.00
#
_symmetry.space_group_name_H-M   'P 1'
#
loop_
_entity.id
_entity.type
_entity.pdbx_description
1 polymer ?
#
loop_
_entity_poly.entity_id
_entity_poly.type
_entity_poly.pdbx_seq_one_letter_code
_entity_poly.pdbx_strand_id
1 'polypeptide(L)'
;MTITADYIRQCKEAIEIQREWKPQVGDYVWLPEEVRKWAHPHVFVHIKNGVFLFLGNWKIDNGVWLPQQDQLQKMVEWNWTAFYYFTGDIAYKEPSPYPTFPAVIFKTPEQLCLAFVMYKKYNKVWNEGKWVEYLHGGAHVPRGNEI
;
A
#
# COMPACT_ATOMS: atom_id res chain seq x y z
N MET A 1 -1.27 -5.79 -13.31
CA MET A 1 -0.67 -5.18 -12.11
C MET A 1 0.76 -4.73 -12.38
N THR A 2 1.09 -3.48 -12.07
CA THR A 2 2.46 -2.95 -12.22
C THR A 2 3.13 -2.88 -10.85
N ILE A 3 3.96 -3.87 -10.53
CA ILE A 3 4.71 -3.91 -9.28
C ILE A 3 5.96 -3.04 -9.40
N THR A 4 6.02 -1.99 -8.59
CA THR A 4 7.15 -1.06 -8.49
C THR A 4 7.80 -1.15 -7.11
N ALA A 5 9.07 -0.72 -6.99
CA ALA A 5 9.74 -0.63 -5.69
C ALA A 5 8.99 0.31 -4.72
N ASP A 6 8.41 1.40 -5.24
CA ASP A 6 7.58 2.33 -4.46
C ASP A 6 6.34 1.63 -3.91
N TYR A 7 5.67 0.81 -4.71
CA TYR A 7 4.49 0.06 -4.26
C TYR A 7 4.84 -0.98 -3.20
N ILE A 8 5.95 -1.71 -3.39
CA ILE A 8 6.44 -2.68 -2.38
C ILE A 8 6.72 -1.95 -1.06
N ARG A 9 7.37 -0.78 -1.11
CA ARG A 9 7.65 0.04 0.08
C ARG A 9 6.36 0.51 0.75
N GLN A 10 5.39 1.02 -0.01
CA GLN A 10 4.09 1.43 0.52
C GLN A 10 3.36 0.28 1.21
N CYS A 11 3.36 -0.92 0.61
CA CYS A 11 2.77 -2.11 1.20
C CYS A 11 3.50 -2.54 2.47
N LYS A 12 4.84 -2.49 2.46
CA LYS A 12 5.67 -2.85 3.61
C LYS A 12 5.42 -1.95 4.82
N GLU A 13 5.30 -0.64 4.60
CA GLU A 13 5.03 0.33 5.66
C GLU A 13 3.57 0.32 6.12
N ALA A 14 2.65 -0.26 5.34
CA ALA A 14 1.23 -0.37 5.68
C ALA A 14 1.00 -1.52 6.66
N ILE A 15 1.58 -1.42 7.86
CA ILE A 15 1.61 -2.48 8.89
C ILE A 15 0.20 -2.98 9.23
N GLU A 16 -0.79 -2.10 9.20
CA GLU A 16 -2.19 -2.42 9.51
C GLU A 16 -2.76 -3.46 8.54
N ILE A 17 -2.62 -3.23 7.22
CA ILE A 17 -3.14 -4.17 6.23
C ILE A 17 -2.32 -5.46 6.20
N GLN A 18 -1.01 -5.38 6.48
CA GLN A 18 -0.15 -6.57 6.54
C GLN A 18 -0.52 -7.46 7.72
N ARG A 19 -0.95 -6.88 8.85
CA ARG A 19 -1.43 -7.64 10.03
C ARG A 19 -2.79 -8.29 9.80
N GLU A 20 -3.65 -7.66 9.02
CA GLU A 20 -4.98 -8.20 8.69
C GLU A 20 -4.94 -9.21 7.53
N TRP A 21 -3.83 -9.27 6.80
CA TRP A 21 -3.68 -10.17 5.68
C TRP A 21 -3.80 -11.63 6.09
N LYS A 22 -4.72 -12.33 5.44
CA LYS A 22 -4.87 -13.78 5.50
C LYS A 22 -4.41 -14.35 4.16
N PRO A 23 -3.22 -14.97 4.07
CA PRO A 23 -2.69 -15.48 2.82
C PRO A 23 -3.67 -16.42 2.12
N GLN A 24 -3.91 -16.17 0.84
CA GLN A 24 -4.78 -16.97 -0.02
C GLN A 24 -4.12 -17.25 -1.37
N VAL A 25 -4.43 -18.39 -1.95
CA VAL A 25 -3.93 -18.76 -3.28
C VAL A 25 -4.24 -17.65 -4.28
N GLY A 26 -3.23 -17.26 -5.06
CA GLY A 26 -3.34 -16.14 -6.00
C GLY A 26 -2.83 -14.80 -5.44
N ASP A 27 -2.45 -14.74 -4.17
CA ASP A 27 -1.81 -13.54 -3.60
C ASP A 27 -0.42 -13.33 -4.17
N TYR A 28 -0.11 -12.07 -4.44
CA TYR A 28 1.26 -11.64 -4.74
C TYR A 28 1.97 -11.28 -3.46
N VAL A 29 3.19 -11.79 -3.31
CA VAL A 29 3.99 -11.59 -2.11
C VAL A 29 5.40 -11.23 -2.52
N TRP A 30 5.95 -10.17 -1.94
CA TRP A 30 7.36 -9.89 -2.03
C TRP A 30 8.12 -10.55 -0.87
N LEU A 31 9.16 -11.32 -1.20
CA LEU A 31 10.04 -11.96 -0.22
C LEU A 31 11.44 -11.32 -0.24
N PRO A 32 11.98 -10.94 0.93
CA PRO A 32 13.39 -10.59 1.09
C PRO A 32 14.30 -11.72 0.62
N GLU A 33 15.51 -11.39 0.17
CA GLU A 33 16.45 -12.36 -0.38
C GLU A 33 16.78 -13.50 0.60
N GLU A 34 16.98 -13.19 1.88
CA GLU A 34 17.17 -14.17 2.95
C GLU A 34 16.05 -15.21 3.02
N VAL A 35 14.80 -14.81 2.76
CA VAL A 35 13.62 -15.68 2.84
C VAL A 35 13.47 -16.50 1.56
N ARG A 36 13.89 -15.97 0.40
CA ARG A 36 13.78 -16.68 -0.90
C ARG A 36 14.50 -18.02 -0.89
N LYS A 37 15.61 -18.14 -0.16
CA LYS A 37 16.38 -19.38 -0.03
C LYS A 37 15.57 -20.53 0.59
N TRP A 38 14.60 -20.18 1.42
CA TRP A 38 13.75 -21.12 2.14
C TRP A 38 12.34 -21.23 1.55
N ALA A 39 12.04 -20.45 0.51
CA ALA A 39 10.75 -20.50 -0.16
C ALA A 39 10.62 -21.81 -0.94
N HIS A 40 9.70 -22.67 -0.53
CA HIS A 40 9.46 -23.94 -1.20
C HIS A 40 8.83 -23.72 -2.59
N PRO A 41 9.35 -24.34 -3.67
CA PRO A 41 8.85 -24.15 -5.03
C PRO A 41 7.42 -24.67 -5.23
N HIS A 42 6.93 -25.57 -4.38
CA HIS A 42 5.53 -26.03 -4.40
C HIS A 42 4.56 -25.05 -3.75
N VAL A 43 5.06 -24.06 -3.00
CA VAL A 43 4.26 -23.05 -2.29
C VAL A 43 4.23 -21.74 -3.08
N PHE A 44 5.26 -21.47 -3.88
CA PHE A 44 5.44 -20.21 -4.56
C PHE A 44 5.88 -20.38 -6.01
N VAL A 45 5.38 -19.53 -6.89
CA VAL A 45 5.92 -19.33 -8.23
C VAL A 45 6.66 -18.00 -8.27
N HIS A 46 7.95 -18.02 -8.53
CA HIS A 46 8.74 -16.80 -8.70
C HIS A 46 8.31 -16.09 -9.99
N ILE A 47 7.90 -14.83 -9.87
CA ILE A 47 7.46 -14.02 -11.01
C ILE A 47 8.61 -13.15 -11.51
N LYS A 48 9.13 -12.27 -10.63
CA LYS A 48 10.24 -11.34 -10.94
C LYS A 48 10.74 -10.63 -9.69
N ASN A 49 12.04 -10.32 -9.62
CA ASN A 49 12.61 -9.40 -8.61
C ASN A 49 12.13 -9.63 -7.15
N GLY A 50 12.02 -10.91 -6.74
CA GLY A 50 11.54 -11.28 -5.41
C GLY A 50 10.04 -11.27 -5.18
N VAL A 51 9.24 -11.03 -6.22
CA VAL A 51 7.80 -11.20 -6.19
C VAL A 51 7.45 -12.64 -6.54
N PHE A 52 6.59 -13.22 -5.73
CA PHE A 52 6.09 -14.57 -5.88
C PHE A 52 4.56 -14.58 -5.90
N LEU A 53 3.99 -15.54 -6.63
CA LEU A 53 2.59 -15.92 -6.51
C LEU A 53 2.47 -17.01 -5.45
N PHE A 54 1.59 -16.83 -4.47
CA PHE A 54 1.32 -17.81 -3.42
C PHE A 54 0.35 -18.88 -3.91
N LEU A 55 0.70 -20.15 -3.70
CA LEU A 55 -0.05 -21.32 -4.16
C LEU A 55 -0.48 -22.30 -3.05
N GLY A 56 -0.08 -22.09 -1.80
CA GLY A 56 -0.20 -23.12 -0.76
C GLY A 56 -0.71 -22.64 0.58
N ASN A 57 -0.51 -23.46 1.62
CA ASN A 57 -1.00 -23.19 2.99
C ASN A 57 0.16 -22.90 3.96
N TRP A 58 1.31 -22.46 3.45
CA TRP A 58 2.46 -22.15 4.29
C TRP A 58 2.28 -20.79 4.96
N LYS A 59 2.68 -20.70 6.23
CA LYS A 59 2.64 -19.44 6.99
C LYS A 59 3.76 -18.51 6.56
N ILE A 60 3.40 -17.36 6.00
CA ILE A 60 4.35 -16.37 5.52
C ILE A 60 4.71 -15.42 6.66
N ASP A 61 5.77 -15.72 7.41
CA ASP A 61 6.16 -14.92 8.58
C ASP A 61 7.01 -13.68 8.21
N ASN A 62 7.53 -13.58 6.98
CA ASN A 62 8.47 -12.52 6.57
C ASN A 62 8.22 -11.97 5.15
N GLY A 63 7.02 -12.20 4.60
CA GLY A 63 6.64 -11.70 3.28
C GLY A 63 5.82 -10.42 3.38
N VAL A 64 5.93 -9.57 2.36
CA VAL A 64 5.08 -8.39 2.19
C VAL A 64 4.00 -8.75 1.19
N TRP A 65 2.75 -8.74 1.63
CA TRP A 65 1.62 -8.86 0.72
C TRP A 65 1.55 -7.66 -0.22
N LEU A 66 1.39 -7.95 -1.50
CA LEU A 66 1.18 -6.96 -2.55
C LEU A 66 -0.26 -7.10 -3.04
N PRO A 67 -1.24 -6.52 -2.32
CA PRO A 67 -2.63 -6.70 -2.66
C PRO A 67 -2.92 -6.16 -4.05
N GLN A 68 -3.80 -6.84 -4.78
CA GLN A 68 -4.30 -6.36 -6.06
C GLN A 68 -5.42 -5.34 -5.86
N GLN A 69 -5.76 -4.61 -6.92
CA GLN A 69 -6.81 -3.59 -6.89
C GLN A 69 -8.13 -4.15 -6.37
N ASP A 70 -8.59 -5.30 -6.86
CA ASP A 70 -9.88 -5.88 -6.43
C ASP A 70 -9.85 -6.32 -4.95
N GLN A 71 -8.69 -6.77 -4.46
CA GLN A 71 -8.50 -7.14 -3.06
C GLN A 71 -8.60 -5.91 -2.15
N LEU A 72 -7.94 -4.81 -2.54
CA LEU A 72 -8.03 -3.52 -1.85
C LEU A 72 -9.47 -2.99 -1.85
N GLN A 73 -10.16 -3.09 -2.98
CA GLN A 73 -11.55 -2.64 -3.11
C GLN A 73 -12.50 -3.39 -2.17
N LYS A 74 -12.23 -4.66 -1.87
CA LYS A 74 -13.00 -5.47 -0.92
C LYS A 74 -12.73 -5.13 0.55
N MET A 75 -11.67 -4.37 0.86
CA MET A 75 -11.31 -4.03 2.24
C MET A 75 -12.14 -2.88 2.84
N VAL A 76 -12.86 -2.14 2.02
CA VAL A 76 -13.67 -0.98 2.40
C VAL A 76 -15.01 -1.03 1.68
N GLU A 77 -16.01 -0.30 2.19
CA GLU A 77 -17.23 -0.03 1.43
C GLU A 77 -16.89 0.86 0.23
N TRP A 78 -16.62 0.22 -0.91
CA TRP A 78 -16.11 0.92 -2.07
C TRP A 78 -17.16 1.87 -2.65
N ASN A 79 -16.82 3.14 -2.72
CA ASN A 79 -17.65 4.16 -3.32
C ASN A 79 -16.83 4.91 -4.37
N TRP A 80 -17.20 4.73 -5.64
CA TRP A 80 -16.49 5.34 -6.77
C TRP A 80 -16.46 6.87 -6.68
N THR A 81 -17.55 7.50 -6.27
CA THR A 81 -17.61 8.95 -6.09
C THR A 81 -16.61 9.44 -5.05
N ALA A 82 -16.56 8.78 -3.89
CA ALA A 82 -15.59 9.11 -2.85
C ALA A 82 -14.14 8.85 -3.30
N PHE A 83 -13.90 7.78 -4.05
CA PHE A 83 -12.61 7.48 -4.64
C PHE A 83 -12.20 8.56 -5.65
N TYR A 84 -13.10 9.01 -6.53
CA TYR A 84 -12.83 10.08 -7.50
C TYR A 84 -12.53 11.43 -6.83
N TYR A 85 -13.23 11.78 -5.75
CA TYR A 85 -12.89 12.99 -5.00
C TYR A 85 -11.52 12.88 -4.33
N PHE A 86 -11.22 11.73 -3.71
CA PHE A 86 -9.92 11.47 -3.12
C PHE A 86 -8.79 11.53 -4.16
N THR A 87 -8.98 10.92 -5.34
CA THR A 87 -7.98 11.00 -6.41
C THR A 87 -7.91 12.40 -7.01
N GLY A 88 -9.01 13.15 -7.07
CA GLY A 88 -9.00 14.56 -7.47
C GLY A 88 -8.11 15.43 -6.58
N ASP A 89 -8.27 15.29 -5.27
CA ASP A 89 -7.51 16.04 -4.25
C ASP A 89 -6.01 15.70 -4.22
N ILE A 90 -5.63 14.51 -4.72
CA ILE A 90 -4.27 13.98 -4.66
C ILE A 90 -3.57 14.01 -6.03
N ALA A 91 -4.31 13.87 -7.13
CA ALA A 91 -3.75 13.67 -8.47
C ALA A 91 -3.59 14.98 -9.27
N TYR A 92 -4.34 16.05 -8.95
CA TYR A 92 -4.20 17.31 -9.67
C TYR A 92 -3.17 18.22 -8.98
N LYS A 93 -2.07 18.44 -9.70
CA LYS A 93 -0.89 19.27 -9.34
C LYS A 93 -1.16 20.75 -9.07
N GLU A 94 -2.41 21.22 -9.15
CA GLU A 94 -2.69 22.58 -8.73
C GLU A 94 -2.92 22.60 -7.22
N PRO A 95 -2.38 23.58 -6.48
CA PRO A 95 -2.68 23.72 -5.08
C PRO A 95 -4.19 23.88 -4.95
N SER A 96 -4.88 22.80 -4.55
CA SER A 96 -6.18 22.95 -3.94
C SER A 96 -6.02 24.03 -2.87
N PRO A 97 -6.92 25.03 -2.80
CA PRO A 97 -6.90 26.02 -1.72
C PRO A 97 -7.01 25.38 -0.34
N TYR A 98 -7.27 24.07 -0.29
CA TYR A 98 -7.21 23.20 0.86
C TYR A 98 -6.19 22.08 0.56
N PRO A 99 -4.90 22.22 0.89
CA PRO A 99 -3.92 21.14 0.77
C PRO A 99 -4.22 20.09 1.84
N THR A 100 -5.24 19.28 1.61
CA THR A 100 -5.65 18.19 2.50
C THR A 100 -4.68 17.02 2.42
N PHE A 101 -3.87 16.91 1.37
CA PHE A 101 -2.89 15.83 1.24
C PHE A 101 -1.51 16.35 0.85
N PRO A 102 -0.42 15.77 1.38
CA PRO A 102 0.92 16.04 0.87
C PRO A 102 0.97 15.76 -0.64
N ALA A 103 1.72 16.56 -1.39
CA ALA A 103 1.83 16.48 -2.85
C ALA A 103 2.50 15.18 -3.31
N VAL A 104 1.76 14.07 -3.24
CA VAL A 104 2.22 12.73 -3.56
C VAL A 104 1.61 12.29 -4.88
N ILE A 105 2.46 12.04 -5.86
CA ILE A 105 2.05 11.47 -7.14
C ILE A 105 2.12 9.95 -7.03
N PHE A 106 0.96 9.30 -6.94
CA PHE A 106 0.84 7.85 -7.09
C PHE A 106 0.92 7.47 -8.57
N LYS A 107 1.73 6.45 -8.90
CA LYS A 107 2.09 6.10 -10.28
C LYS A 107 1.22 4.98 -10.86
N THR A 108 0.53 4.22 -10.01
CA THR A 108 -0.30 3.08 -10.44
C THR A 108 -1.67 3.07 -9.77
N PRO A 109 -2.69 2.42 -10.39
CA PRO A 109 -4.00 2.24 -9.78
C PRO A 109 -3.96 1.53 -8.43
N GLU A 110 -3.06 0.56 -8.26
CA GLU A 110 -2.89 -0.17 -6.99
C GLU A 110 -2.38 0.75 -5.88
N GLN A 111 -1.45 1.64 -6.20
CA GLN A 111 -0.96 2.65 -5.24
C GLN A 111 -2.08 3.61 -4.81
N LEU A 112 -2.93 4.06 -5.75
CA LEU A 112 -4.09 4.91 -5.45
C LEU A 112 -5.13 4.18 -4.60
N CYS A 113 -5.44 2.92 -4.94
CA CYS A 113 -6.38 2.11 -4.17
C CYS A 113 -5.85 1.85 -2.76
N LEU A 114 -4.55 1.56 -2.63
CA LEU A 114 -3.91 1.39 -1.32
C LEU A 114 -4.02 2.68 -0.50
N ALA A 115 -3.69 3.83 -1.09
CA ALA A 115 -3.81 5.11 -0.42
C ALA A 115 -5.25 5.41 0.03
N PHE A 116 -6.24 5.08 -0.80
CA PHE A 116 -7.64 5.25 -0.44
C PHE A 116 -8.07 4.33 0.71
N VAL A 117 -7.63 3.07 0.72
CA VAL A 117 -7.88 2.14 1.82
C VAL A 117 -7.23 2.64 3.11
N MET A 118 -5.96 3.08 3.05
CA MET A 118 -5.24 3.64 4.19
C MET A 118 -5.94 4.87 4.76
N TYR A 119 -6.45 5.74 3.89
CA TYR A 119 -7.23 6.90 4.29
C TYR A 119 -8.58 6.51 4.91
N LYS A 120 -9.40 5.70 4.21
CA LYS A 120 -10.76 5.39 4.63
C LYS A 120 -10.84 4.52 5.87
N LYS A 121 -9.98 3.51 5.98
CA LYS A 121 -10.07 2.50 7.03
C LYS A 121 -9.18 2.83 8.23
N TYR A 122 -8.03 3.45 7.99
CA TYR A 122 -7.01 3.69 9.03
C TYR A 122 -6.73 5.17 9.28
N ASN A 123 -7.40 6.09 8.55
CA ASN A 123 -7.18 7.53 8.65
C ASN A 123 -5.71 7.92 8.47
N LYS A 124 -5.02 7.31 7.48
CA LYS A 124 -3.60 7.56 7.19
C LYS A 124 -3.35 8.01 5.76
N VAL A 125 -2.31 8.82 5.59
CA VAL A 125 -1.85 9.35 4.30
C VAL A 125 -0.38 9.04 4.09
N TRP A 126 0.02 8.86 2.83
CA TRP A 126 1.43 8.63 2.51
C TRP A 126 2.17 9.96 2.56
N ASN A 127 3.21 10.05 3.38
CA ASN A 127 4.08 11.22 3.45
C ASN A 127 5.53 10.80 3.67
N GLU A 128 6.46 11.37 2.90
CA GLU A 128 7.91 11.16 3.05
C GLU A 128 8.35 9.69 3.23
N GLY A 129 7.65 8.76 2.57
CA GLY A 129 7.96 7.34 2.62
C GLY A 129 7.32 6.56 3.77
N LYS A 130 6.36 7.14 4.50
CA LYS A 130 5.62 6.49 5.60
C LYS A 130 4.13 6.79 5.55
N TRP A 131 3.32 5.95 6.19
CA TRP A 131 1.90 6.22 6.45
C TRP A 131 1.75 6.98 7.77
N VAL A 132 1.31 8.24 7.70
CA VAL A 132 1.11 9.12 8.85
C VAL A 132 -0.37 9.37 9.09
N GLU A 133 -0.77 9.58 10.35
CA GLU A 133 -2.15 9.89 10.69
C GLU A 133 -2.61 11.19 10.04
N TYR A 134 -3.84 11.17 9.54
CA TYR A 134 -4.48 12.31 8.96
C TYR A 134 -5.26 13.08 10.03
N LEU A 135 -4.70 14.19 10.50
CA LEU A 135 -5.39 15.09 11.41
C LEU A 135 -6.25 16.05 10.59
N HIS A 136 -7.56 16.04 10.83
CA HIS A 136 -8.49 17.01 10.23
C HIS A 136 -8.02 18.44 10.59
N GLY A 137 -7.46 19.16 9.61
CA GLY A 137 -6.84 20.48 9.80
C GLY A 137 -5.47 20.66 9.14
N GLY A 138 -4.90 19.62 8.52
CA GLY A 138 -3.59 19.65 7.86
C GLY A 138 -2.61 18.71 8.54
N ALA A 139 -1.79 18.01 7.74
CA ALA A 139 -0.82 17.06 8.25
C ALA A 139 0.19 17.74 9.17
N HIS A 140 0.25 17.32 10.44
CA HIS A 140 1.35 17.70 11.32
C HIS A 140 2.57 16.90 10.86
N VAL A 141 3.36 17.48 9.96
CA VAL A 141 4.75 17.09 9.78
C VAL A 141 5.43 17.39 11.13
N PRO A 142 6.04 16.42 11.82
CA PRO A 142 6.88 16.73 12.96
C PRO A 142 8.00 17.63 12.42
N ARG A 143 8.02 18.91 12.84
CA ARG A 143 9.18 19.76 12.59
C ARG A 143 10.34 19.09 13.29
N GLY A 144 11.23 18.48 12.51
CA GLY A 144 12.54 18.08 12.97
C GLY A 144 13.19 19.30 13.60
N ASN A 145 13.72 19.09 14.81
CA ASN A 145 14.29 20.11 15.66
C ASN A 145 15.24 21.04 14.90
N GLU A 146 15.04 22.33 15.13
CA GLU A 146 16.03 23.37 14.90
C GLU A 146 17.35 22.99 15.62
N ILE A 147 18.45 23.03 14.86
CA ILE A 147 19.81 23.28 15.38
C ILE A 147 20.28 24.54 14.68
#